data_AF-A0A7D9LV91-F1
#
_entry.id   AF-A0A7D9LV91-F1
#
_cell.length_a   1.000
_cell.length_b   1.000
_cell.length_c   1.000
_cell.angle_alpha   90.00
_cell.angle_beta   90.00
_cell.angle_gamma   90.00
#
_symmetry.space_group_name_H-M   'P 1'
#
loop_
_entity.id
_entity.type
_entity.pdbx_description
1 polymer ?
#
loop_
_entity_poly.entity_id
_entity_poly.type
_entity_poly.pdbx_seq_one_letter_code
_entity_poly.pdbx_strand_id
1 'polypeptide(L)'
;NEAFIGRTYLAAIDHNTHVFRKNAVSATGKLKYNKVYSKRLKNHRIVPVKDLKTYDFWPTLSTRIIQKRIDDDDSVHRRVEISEEHPKNIAPSISFHPIPKTDDLVKQS
;
A
#
# COMPACT_ATOMS: atom_id res chain seq x y z
N ASN A 1 8.76 -8.85 14.67
CA ASN A 1 8.19 -9.35 13.39
C ASN A 1 8.54 -8.40 12.24
N GLU A 2 9.81 -8.40 11.82
CA GLU A 2 10.36 -7.49 10.79
C GLU A 2 9.75 -7.73 9.41
N ALA A 3 9.37 -8.97 9.09
CA ALA A 3 8.69 -9.32 7.85
C ALA A 3 7.37 -8.55 7.66
N PHE A 4 6.60 -8.29 8.73
CA PHE A 4 5.39 -7.47 8.65
C PHE A 4 5.70 -6.02 8.23
N ILE A 5 6.76 -5.44 8.79
CA ILE A 5 7.16 -4.05 8.56
C ILE A 5 7.67 -3.87 7.14
N GLY A 6 8.52 -4.80 6.69
CA GLY A 6 8.98 -4.83 5.30
C GLY A 6 7.83 -4.90 4.30
N ARG A 7 6.79 -5.71 4.59
CA ARG A 7 5.57 -5.75 3.77
C ARG A 7 4.82 -4.42 3.77
N THR A 8 4.71 -3.75 4.92
CA THR A 8 4.06 -2.43 5.01
C THR A 8 4.79 -1.39 4.17
N TYR A 9 6.12 -1.32 4.26
CA TYR A 9 6.90 -0.38 3.44
C TYR A 9 6.83 -0.72 1.96
N LEU A 10 6.89 -2.00 1.59
CA LEU A 10 6.76 -2.40 0.19
C LEU A 10 5.38 -2.05 -0.37
N ALA A 11 4.31 -2.24 0.41
CA ALA A 11 2.97 -1.82 0.03
C ALA A 11 2.85 -0.31 -0.14
N ALA A 12 3.51 0.49 0.72
CA ALA A 12 3.54 1.94 0.60
C ALA A 12 4.30 2.39 -0.66
N ILE A 13 5.44 1.78 -0.96
CA ILE A 13 6.19 2.04 -2.20
C ILE A 13 5.34 1.68 -3.42
N ASP A 14 4.75 0.48 -3.46
CA ASP A 14 3.86 0.07 -4.56
C ASP A 14 2.68 1.02 -4.74
N HIS A 15 2.07 1.49 -3.65
CA HIS A 15 1.00 2.47 -3.74
C HIS A 15 1.50 3.79 -4.36
N ASN A 16 2.58 4.35 -3.80
CA ASN A 16 3.11 5.65 -4.20
C ASN A 16 3.59 5.66 -5.66
N THR A 17 4.19 4.56 -6.14
CA THR A 17 4.65 4.47 -7.52
C THR A 17 3.50 4.32 -8.52
N HIS A 18 2.35 3.79 -8.07
CA HIS A 18 1.24 3.43 -8.97
C HIS A 18 -0.02 4.28 -8.84
N VAL A 19 -0.13 5.14 -7.83
CA VAL A 19 -1.33 5.95 -7.56
C VAL A 19 -1.65 6.92 -8.70
N PHE A 20 -0.62 7.52 -9.33
CA PHE A 20 -0.78 8.48 -10.42
C PHE A 20 -0.52 7.89 -11.81
N ARG A 21 -0.74 6.59 -12.00
CA ARG A 21 -0.62 5.98 -13.32
C ARG A 21 -1.49 6.68 -14.35
N LYS A 22 -0.92 6.84 -15.55
CA LYS A 22 -1.62 7.35 -16.73
C LYS A 22 -2.71 6.36 -17.17
N ASN A 23 -3.65 6.88 -17.96
CA ASN A 23 -4.69 6.03 -18.53
C ASN A 23 -4.11 5.31 -19.74
N ALA A 24 -4.44 4.03 -19.87
CA ALA A 24 -3.99 3.19 -20.95
C ALA A 24 -4.52 3.68 -22.29
N VAL A 25 -3.62 3.73 -23.27
CA VAL A 25 -3.92 4.03 -24.66
C VAL A 25 -3.86 2.76 -25.51
N SER A 26 -4.71 2.70 -26.53
CA SER A 26 -4.68 1.68 -27.57
C SER A 26 -3.55 1.94 -28.56
N ALA A 27 -3.25 0.97 -29.42
CA ALA A 27 -2.28 1.12 -30.51
C ALA A 27 -2.62 2.30 -31.45
N THR A 28 -3.90 2.68 -31.52
CA THR A 28 -4.40 3.82 -32.29
C THR A 28 -4.37 5.15 -31.53
N GLY A 29 -3.77 5.20 -30.33
CA GLY A 29 -3.68 6.41 -29.50
C GLY A 29 -4.95 6.76 -28.72
N LYS A 30 -6.04 5.99 -28.88
CA LYS A 30 -7.30 6.24 -28.15
C LYS A 30 -7.26 5.66 -26.72
N LEU A 31 -7.88 6.34 -25.76
CA LEU A 31 -8.01 5.85 -24.39
C LEU A 31 -8.79 4.53 -24.34
N LYS A 32 -8.30 3.58 -23.54
CA LYS A 32 -8.99 2.34 -23.22
C LYS A 32 -9.94 2.56 -22.04
N TYR A 33 -11.13 1.97 -22.13
CA TYR A 33 -12.14 2.08 -21.09
C TYR A 33 -12.71 0.70 -20.72
N ASN A 34 -13.09 0.57 -19.45
CA ASN A 34 -13.86 -0.56 -18.94
C ASN A 34 -15.27 -0.12 -18.57
N LYS A 35 -16.24 -0.99 -18.83
CA LYS A 35 -17.62 -0.83 -18.37
C LYS A 35 -17.75 -1.44 -16.98
N VAL A 36 -18.03 -0.60 -15.97
CA VAL A 36 -18.18 -1.02 -14.58
C VAL A 36 -19.62 -0.76 -14.12
N TYR A 37 -20.25 -1.75 -13.50
CA TYR A 37 -21.58 -1.56 -12.93
C TYR A 37 -21.50 -0.84 -11.57
N SER A 38 -22.26 0.24 -11.40
CA SER A 38 -22.39 0.98 -10.15
C SER A 38 -23.63 0.52 -9.41
N LYS A 39 -23.45 -0.20 -8.29
CA LYS A 39 -24.56 -0.61 -7.42
C LYS A 39 -25.37 0.59 -6.89
N ARG A 40 -24.68 1.69 -6.56
CA ARG A 40 -25.30 2.93 -6.06
C ARG A 40 -26.25 3.57 -7.08
N LEU A 41 -25.85 3.59 -8.35
CA LEU A 41 -26.62 4.24 -9.42
C LEU A 41 -27.52 3.24 -10.19
N LYS A 42 -27.45 1.94 -9.84
CA LYS A 42 -28.08 0.83 -10.57
C LYS A 42 -27.86 0.90 -12.09
N ASN A 43 -26.68 1.36 -12.51
CA ASN A 43 -26.37 1.59 -13.91
C ASN A 43 -24.89 1.34 -14.19
N HIS A 44 -24.54 1.12 -15.45
CA HIS A 44 -23.17 1.01 -15.91
C HIS A 44 -22.54 2.39 -16.12
N ARG A 45 -21.26 2.51 -15.74
CA ARG A 45 -20.43 3.68 -16.06
C ARG A 45 -19.16 3.23 -16.77
N ILE A 46 -18.61 4.13 -17.56
CA ILE A 46 -17.35 3.93 -18.27
C ILE A 46 -16.23 4.50 -17.39
N VAL A 47 -15.17 3.71 -17.17
CA VAL A 47 -14.00 4.11 -16.37
C VAL A 47 -12.74 3.92 -17.23
N PRO A 48 -11.83 4.90 -17.30
CA PRO A 48 -10.59 4.73 -18.04
C PRO A 48 -9.73 3.63 -17.40
N VAL A 49 -9.18 2.76 -18.23
CA VAL A 49 -8.22 1.74 -17.80
C VAL A 49 -6.91 2.43 -17.49
N LYS A 50 -6.24 2.07 -16.40
CA LYS A 50 -4.90 2.56 -16.07
C LYS A 50 -3.85 1.72 -16.78
N ASP A 51 -2.70 2.32 -17.08
CA ASP A 51 -1.55 1.60 -17.61
C ASP A 51 -1.12 0.45 -16.70
N LEU A 52 -0.43 -0.53 -17.27
CA LEU A 52 0.12 -1.67 -16.52
C LEU A 52 1.04 -1.18 -15.40
N LYS A 53 1.08 -1.95 -14.30
CA LYS A 53 2.05 -1.70 -13.24
C LYS A 53 3.46 -1.97 -13.77
N THR A 54 4.40 -1.10 -13.46
CA THR A 54 5.82 -1.31 -13.74
C THR A 54 6.60 -1.28 -12.44
N TYR A 55 7.63 -2.09 -12.35
CA TYR A 55 8.44 -2.25 -11.14
C TYR A 55 9.86 -1.73 -11.37
N ASP A 56 9.97 -0.59 -12.05
CA ASP A 56 11.27 0.00 -12.45
C ASP A 56 12.11 0.42 -11.23
N PHE A 57 11.46 0.60 -10.07
CA PHE A 57 12.13 0.88 -8.80
C PHE A 57 12.81 -0.36 -8.19
N TRP A 58 12.44 -1.57 -8.62
CA TRP A 58 12.91 -2.83 -8.01
C TRP A 58 14.43 -3.01 -8.10
N PRO A 59 15.10 -2.81 -9.25
CA PRO A 59 16.55 -2.93 -9.33
C PRO A 59 17.27 -1.97 -8.37
N THR A 60 16.79 -0.73 -8.27
CA THR A 60 17.38 0.27 -7.35
C THR A 60 17.19 -0.16 -5.90
N LEU A 61 16.00 -0.69 -5.56
CA LEU A 61 15.69 -1.16 -4.22
C LEU A 61 16.56 -2.37 -3.84
N SER A 62 16.71 -3.35 -4.73
CA SER A 62 17.51 -4.55 -4.47
C SER A 62 18.99 -4.22 -4.32
N THR A 63 19.56 -3.35 -5.16
CA THR A 63 20.95 -2.89 -5.00
C THR A 63 21.16 -2.23 -3.64
N ARG A 64 20.25 -1.36 -3.19
CA ARG A 64 20.35 -0.72 -1.87
C ARG A 64 20.26 -1.71 -0.72
N ILE A 65 19.41 -2.74 -0.82
CA ILE A 65 19.31 -3.79 0.21
C ILE A 65 20.62 -4.57 0.30
N ILE A 66 21.19 -4.96 -0.85
CA ILE A 66 22.46 -5.68 -0.90
C ILE A 66 23.59 -4.81 -0.34
N GLN A 67 23.69 -3.55 -0.76
CA GLN A 67 24.72 -2.64 -0.27
C GLN A 67 24.63 -2.47 1.25
N LYS A 68 23.43 -2.22 1.78
CA LYS A 68 23.22 -2.14 3.23
C LYS A 68 23.62 -3.41 3.96
N ARG A 69 23.53 -4.58 3.34
CA ARG A 69 23.97 -5.84 3.96
C ARG A 69 25.49 -6.02 3.88
N ILE A 70 26.12 -5.57 2.79
CA ILE A 70 27.59 -5.57 2.67
C ILE A 70 28.21 -4.65 3.71
N ASP A 71 27.60 -3.48 3.93
CA ASP A 71 28.07 -2.48 4.89
C ASP A 71 27.72 -2.84 6.36
N ASP A 72 26.94 -3.90 6.58
CA ASP A 72 26.51 -4.36 7.91
C ASP A 72 27.37 -5.56 8.34
N ASP A 73 28.46 -5.28 9.05
CA ASP A 73 29.40 -6.27 9.59
C ASP A 73 28.78 -7.18 10.66
N ASP A 74 27.59 -6.84 11.17
CA ASP A 74 26.94 -7.60 12.22
C ASP A 74 26.23 -8.88 11.71
N SER A 75 26.06 -9.81 12.66
CA SER A 75 25.30 -11.05 12.44
C SER A 75 23.84 -10.75 12.08
N VAL A 76 23.31 -11.52 11.11
CA VAL A 76 21.88 -11.50 10.72
C VAL A 76 20.95 -11.82 11.90
N HIS A 77 21.46 -12.50 12.93
CA HIS A 77 20.68 -12.91 14.10
C HIS A 77 20.68 -11.89 15.25
N ARG A 78 21.31 -10.71 15.08
CA ARG A 78 21.34 -9.72 16.16
C ARG A 78 19.92 -9.25 16.52
N ARG A 79 19.73 -8.91 17.78
CA ARG A 79 18.49 -8.31 18.27
C ARG A 79 18.49 -6.84 17.85
N VAL A 80 17.55 -6.46 16.97
CA VAL A 80 17.35 -5.06 16.58
C VAL A 80 16.38 -4.41 17.55
N GLU A 81 16.81 -3.33 18.19
CA GLU A 81 15.92 -2.48 18.97
C GLU A 81 15.00 -1.70 18.04
N ILE A 82 13.70 -1.80 18.30
CA ILE A 82 12.68 -1.13 17.50
C ILE A 82 12.51 0.28 18.08
N SER A 83 12.76 1.31 17.27
CA SER A 83 12.56 2.72 17.66
C SER A 83 11.17 2.96 18.27
N GLU A 84 11.06 3.85 19.24
CA GLU A 84 9.77 4.22 19.86
C GLU A 84 8.77 4.77 18.84
N GLU A 85 9.24 5.52 17.84
CA GLU A 85 8.43 6.10 16.76
C GLU A 85 8.00 5.07 15.70
N HIS A 86 8.36 3.81 15.88
CA HIS A 86 8.11 2.78 14.89
C HIS A 86 6.58 2.58 14.69
N PRO A 87 6.08 2.42 13.44
CA PRO A 87 4.64 2.34 13.15
C PRO A 87 3.84 1.29 13.94
N LYS A 88 4.49 0.21 14.38
CA LYS A 88 3.87 -0.78 15.28
C LYS A 88 3.57 -0.27 16.68
N ASN A 89 4.30 0.74 17.13
CA ASN A 89 4.14 1.36 18.43
C ASN A 89 3.11 2.51 18.37
N ILE A 90 2.77 2.99 17.17
CA ILE A 90 1.87 4.14 16.98
C ILE A 90 0.39 3.81 17.27
N ALA A 91 -0.05 2.54 17.26
CA ALA A 91 -1.21 1.99 18.00
C ALA A 91 -1.72 0.66 17.40
N PRO A 92 -2.41 -0.20 18.18
CA PRO A 92 -3.20 -1.34 17.67
C PRO A 92 -4.48 -0.92 16.92
N SER A 93 -4.89 0.35 17.00
CA SER A 93 -6.14 0.87 16.45
C SER A 93 -5.87 2.17 15.68
N ILE A 94 -6.25 2.16 14.40
CA ILE A 94 -6.19 3.30 13.47
C ILE A 94 -7.33 4.32 13.68
N SER A 95 -8.24 4.06 14.63
CA SER A 95 -9.39 4.93 14.90
C SER A 95 -9.02 6.04 15.89
N PHE A 96 -9.19 7.29 15.47
CA PHE A 96 -9.14 8.48 16.34
C PHE A 96 -10.30 8.52 17.34
N HIS A 97 -11.34 7.71 17.13
CA HIS A 97 -12.47 7.61 18.03
C HIS A 97 -12.33 6.37 18.93
N PRO A 98 -12.53 6.51 20.26
CA PRO A 98 -12.64 5.35 21.13
C PRO A 98 -13.78 4.47 20.62
N ILE A 99 -13.59 3.15 20.73
CA ILE A 99 -14.62 2.17 20.33
C ILE A 99 -15.90 2.51 21.13
N PRO A 100 -17.02 2.82 20.47
CA PRO A 100 -18.28 3.07 21.17
C PRO A 100 -18.69 1.82 21.94
N LYS A 101 -19.26 2.00 23.13
CA LYS A 101 -19.69 0.86 23.96
C LYS A 101 -20.80 0.10 23.25
N THR A 102 -20.84 -1.22 23.45
CA THR A 102 -21.84 -2.10 22.86
C THR A 102 -23.27 -1.61 23.13
N ASP A 103 -23.53 -1.10 24.33
CA ASP A 103 -24.85 -0.57 24.73
C ASP A 103 -25.27 0.68 23.94
N ASP A 104 -24.32 1.48 23.46
CA ASP A 104 -24.59 2.67 22.65
C ASP A 104 -24.91 2.29 21.20
N LEU A 105 -24.36 1.17 20.72
CA LEU A 105 -24.65 0.63 19.39
C LEU A 105 -26.05 0.00 19.32
N VAL A 106 -26.47 -0.69 20.40
CA VAL A 106 -27.80 -1.31 20.50
C VAL A 106 -28.92 -0.26 20.55
N LYS A 107 -28.66 0.95 21.04
CA LYS A 107 -29.65 2.06 21.07
C LYS A 107 -29.82 2.77 19.72
N GLN A 108 -28.91 2.53 18.76
CA GLN A 108 -28.91 3.17 17.44
C GLN A 108 -29.49 2.27 16.33
N SER A 109 -29.80 1.00 16.64
CA SER A 109 -30.51 0.04 15.76
C SER A 109 -32.01 0.05 16.01
#